data_AF-A0A7V0M1U9-F1
#
_entry.id   AF-A0A7V0M1U9-F1
#
_cell.length_a   1.000
_cell.length_b   1.000
_cell.length_c   1.000
_cell.angle_alpha   90.00
_cell.angle_beta   90.00
_cell.angle_gamma   90.00
#
_symmetry.space_group_name_H-M   'P 1'
#
loop_
_entity.id
_entity.type
_entity.pdbx_description
1 polymer ?
#
loop_
_entity_poly.entity_id
_entity_poly.type
_entity_poly.pdbx_seq_one_letter_code
_entity_poly.pdbx_strand_id
1 'polypeptide(L)'
;MSSIVHVDKKALEDWLSGQNIWLSFKEDTLQKVIVKDQAVSLYHVVENGKLKGENQVLGDWLKIQFEKGEVNHVIIKSTPGKSRGKFYPPGAKITPVKP
;
A
#
# COMPACT_ATOMS: atom_id res chain seq x y z
N MET A 1 20.26 -10.47 -28.41
CA MET A 1 20.09 -9.07 -28.00
C MET A 1 19.03 -9.05 -26.91
N SER A 2 19.42 -8.98 -25.64
CA SER A 2 18.47 -8.90 -24.52
C SER A 2 18.38 -7.45 -24.10
N SER A 3 17.26 -6.80 -24.38
CA SER A 3 17.01 -5.42 -23.98
C SER A 3 16.64 -5.43 -22.50
N ILE A 4 17.59 -5.05 -21.65
CA ILE A 4 17.31 -4.68 -20.26
C ILE A 4 16.42 -3.44 -20.31
N VAL A 5 15.15 -3.61 -19.96
CA VAL A 5 14.24 -2.49 -19.76
C VAL A 5 14.73 -1.76 -18.51
N HIS A 6 15.45 -0.65 -18.71
CA HIS A 6 15.66 0.34 -17.65
C HIS A 6 14.29 0.92 -17.30
N VAL A 7 13.69 0.45 -16.21
CA VAL A 7 12.61 1.19 -15.58
C VAL A 7 13.29 2.36 -14.89
N ASP A 8 13.07 3.57 -15.40
CA ASP A 8 13.49 4.81 -14.73
C ASP A 8 13.04 4.74 -13.28
N LYS A 9 14.01 4.66 -12.38
CA LYS A 9 13.83 4.52 -10.94
C LYS A 9 13.39 5.86 -10.34
N LYS A 10 12.32 6.46 -10.88
CA LYS A 10 11.53 7.40 -10.10
C LYS A 10 11.04 6.56 -8.93
N ALA A 11 11.62 6.77 -7.75
CA ALA A 11 11.40 5.90 -6.60
C ALA A 11 9.89 5.74 -6.41
N LEU A 12 9.39 4.53 -6.64
CA LEU A 12 8.00 4.20 -6.36
C LEU A 12 7.89 4.30 -4.84
N GLU A 13 7.21 5.34 -4.37
CA GLU A 13 7.06 5.63 -2.96
C GLU A 13 5.69 5.12 -2.48
N ASP A 14 5.72 4.06 -1.69
CA ASP A 14 4.57 3.62 -0.92
C ASP A 14 4.50 4.43 0.36
N TRP A 15 3.30 4.83 0.76
CA TRP A 15 3.11 5.52 2.03
C TRP A 15 1.84 5.07 2.73
N LEU A 16 1.88 5.21 4.05
CA LEU A 16 0.74 5.03 4.93
C LEU A 16 0.78 6.08 6.02
N SER A 17 -0.40 6.50 6.48
CA SER A 17 -0.57 7.46 7.56
C SER A 17 -1.80 7.11 8.38
N GLY A 18 -1.78 7.49 9.65
CA GLY A 18 -2.90 7.42 10.58
C GLY A 18 -2.42 7.95 11.93
N GLN A 19 -3.33 8.14 12.88
CA GLN A 19 -2.93 8.67 14.19
C GLN A 19 -2.11 7.65 14.98
N ASN A 20 -2.39 6.36 14.79
CA ASN A 20 -1.69 5.28 15.47
C ASN A 20 -1.21 4.21 14.48
N ILE A 21 0.09 3.90 14.54
CA ILE A 21 0.73 2.88 13.71
C ILE A 21 1.40 1.86 14.63
N TRP A 22 1.03 0.59 14.48
CA TRP A 22 1.66 -0.55 15.16
C TRP A 22 2.34 -1.46 14.16
N LEU A 23 3.60 -1.78 14.45
CA LEU A 23 4.42 -2.70 13.67
C LEU A 23 4.66 -3.96 14.49
N SER A 24 4.46 -5.14 13.90
CA SER A 24 4.79 -6.42 14.53
C SER A 24 5.88 -7.12 13.74
N PHE A 25 6.98 -7.46 14.42
CA PHE A 25 8.13 -8.15 13.87
C PHE A 25 8.23 -9.56 14.48
N LYS A 26 8.74 -10.50 13.69
CA LYS A 26 9.18 -11.82 14.14
C LYS A 26 10.54 -12.08 13.51
N GLU A 27 11.57 -12.35 14.32
CA GLU A 27 12.93 -12.63 13.84
C GLU A 27 13.38 -11.56 12.81
N ASP A 28 13.25 -10.29 13.21
CA ASP A 28 13.56 -9.09 12.42
C ASP A 28 12.77 -8.94 11.10
N THR A 29 11.81 -9.83 10.83
CA THR A 29 10.95 -9.76 9.66
C THR A 29 9.62 -9.13 10.02
N LEU A 30 9.25 -8.05 9.34
CA LEU A 30 7.93 -7.41 9.48
C LEU A 30 6.83 -8.41 9.11
N GLN A 31 5.91 -8.67 10.03
CA GLN A 31 4.79 -9.59 9.85
C GLN A 31 3.47 -8.86 9.62
N LYS A 32 3.32 -7.68 10.25
CA LYS A 32 2.05 -6.98 10.29
C LYS A 32 2.24 -5.50 10.53
N VAL A 33 1.47 -4.70 9.80
CA VAL A 33 1.27 -3.28 10.04
C VAL A 33 -0.20 -3.08 10.37
N ILE A 34 -0.50 -2.38 11.45
CA ILE A 34 -1.85 -1.93 11.78
C ILE A 34 -1.81 -0.41 11.86
N VAL A 35 -2.69 0.25 11.12
CA VAL A 35 -2.91 1.69 11.16
C VAL A 35 -4.33 1.92 11.65
N LYS A 36 -4.50 2.80 12.64
CA LYS A 36 -5.82 3.19 13.13
C LYS A 36 -5.97 4.70 13.11
N ASP A 37 -7.25 5.08 13.13
CA ASP A 37 -7.75 6.44 13.26
C ASP A 37 -7.29 7.27 12.06
N GLN A 38 -8.16 7.34 11.05
CA GLN A 38 -7.89 8.01 9.77
C GLN A 38 -6.73 7.36 8.99
N ALA A 39 -6.80 6.04 8.82
CA ALA A 39 -5.85 5.29 8.02
C ALA A 39 -5.97 5.68 6.53
N VAL A 40 -4.87 6.18 5.96
CA VAL A 40 -4.73 6.45 4.53
C VAL A 40 -3.49 5.73 4.04
N SER A 41 -3.56 5.13 2.85
CA SER A 41 -2.37 4.54 2.22
C SER A 41 -2.43 4.66 0.71
N LEU A 42 -1.24 4.81 0.12
CA LEU A 42 -0.99 4.65 -1.31
C LEU A 42 0.08 3.57 -1.46
N TYR A 43 -0.18 2.58 -2.31
CA TYR A 43 0.79 1.53 -2.60
C TYR A 43 0.75 1.08 -4.04
N HIS A 44 1.90 0.69 -4.56
CA HIS A 44 2.05 0.17 -5.92
C HIS A 44 1.64 -1.31 -5.98
N VAL A 45 0.81 -1.66 -6.96
CA VAL A 45 0.42 -3.04 -7.23
C VAL A 45 1.38 -3.60 -8.26
N VAL A 46 2.14 -4.62 -7.89
CA VAL A 46 3.09 -5.31 -8.77
C VAL A 46 2.66 -6.77 -8.93
N GLU A 47 2.48 -7.22 -10.17
CA GLU A 47 2.17 -8.63 -10.47
C GLU A 47 3.14 -9.14 -11.53
N ASN A 48 3.76 -10.30 -11.28
CA ASN A 48 4.75 -10.92 -12.17
C ASN A 48 5.88 -9.95 -12.56
N GLY A 49 6.35 -9.16 -11.58
CA GLY A 49 7.42 -8.16 -11.78
C GLY A 49 7.01 -6.94 -12.62
N LYS A 50 5.73 -6.77 -12.94
CA LYS A 50 5.22 -5.63 -13.71
C LYS A 50 4.34 -4.76 -12.84
N LEU A 51 4.59 -3.45 -12.86
CA LEU A 51 3.70 -2.46 -12.25
C LEU A 51 2.33 -2.53 -12.94
N LYS A 52 1.30 -2.77 -12.14
CA LYS A 52 -0.10 -2.85 -12.57
C LYS A 52 -0.87 -1.58 -12.26
N GLY A 53 -0.33 -0.70 -11.44
CA GLY A 53 -0.96 0.54 -11.05
C GLY A 53 -0.73 0.86 -9.58
N GLU A 54 -1.48 1.82 -9.06
CA GLU A 54 -1.45 2.22 -7.66
C GLU A 54 -2.82 2.05 -7.02
N ASN A 55 -2.84 1.63 -5.75
CA ASN A 55 -4.03 1.61 -4.92
C ASN A 55 -3.95 2.70 -3.88
N GLN A 56 -5.00 3.51 -3.82
CA GLN A 56 -5.22 4.48 -2.77
C GLN A 56 -6.40 4.04 -1.91
N VAL A 57 -6.18 3.91 -0.61
CA VAL A 57 -7.20 3.45 0.33
C VAL A 57 -7.34 4.39 1.52
N LEU A 58 -8.57 4.50 2.01
CA LEU A 58 -8.96 5.28 3.17
C LEU A 58 -9.89 4.45 4.05
N GLY A 59 -9.68 4.51 5.36
CA GLY A 59 -10.60 3.97 6.34
C GLY A 59 -10.24 4.34 7.77
N ASP A 60 -11.01 3.86 8.74
CA ASP A 60 -10.68 4.07 10.17
C ASP A 60 -9.58 3.11 10.64
N TRP A 61 -9.41 2.00 9.94
CA TRP A 61 -8.48 0.94 10.29
C TRP A 61 -7.93 0.29 9.01
N LEU A 62 -6.62 0.09 8.96
CA LEU A 62 -5.92 -0.63 7.90
C LEU A 62 -4.99 -1.67 8.52
N LYS A 63 -5.00 -2.87 7.96
CA LYS A 63 -4.08 -3.95 8.34
C LYS A 63 -3.41 -4.51 7.10
N ILE A 64 -2.08 -4.49 7.11
CA ILE A 64 -1.25 -5.16 6.13
C ILE A 64 -0.66 -6.40 6.80
N GLN A 65 -0.80 -7.56 6.16
CA GLN A 65 -0.17 -8.80 6.59
C GLN A 65 0.88 -9.20 5.58
N PHE A 66 2.04 -9.58 6.09
CA PHE A 66 3.17 -10.02 5.30
C PHE A 66 3.36 -11.52 5.47
N GLU A 67 3.75 -12.19 4.39
CA GLU A 67 4.17 -13.57 4.38
C GLU A 67 5.44 -13.68 3.54
N LYS A 68 6.50 -14.27 4.10
CA LYS A 68 7.83 -14.36 3.47
C LYS A 68 8.40 -13.00 3.00
N GLY A 69 8.07 -11.93 3.70
CA GLY A 69 8.52 -10.57 3.37
C GLY A 69 7.69 -9.85 2.30
N GLU A 70 6.65 -10.50 1.76
CA GLU A 70 5.77 -9.92 0.75
C GLU A 70 4.40 -9.61 1.35
N VAL A 71 3.70 -8.60 0.83
CA VAL A 71 2.33 -8.29 1.23
C VAL A 71 1.41 -9.43 0.76
N ASN A 72 0.79 -10.13 1.71
CA ASN A 72 -0.20 -11.17 1.43
C ASN A 72 -1.63 -10.59 1.44
N HIS A 73 -1.94 -9.77 2.44
CA HIS A 73 -3.28 -9.18 2.58
C HIS A 73 -3.26 -7.72 2.99
N VAL A 74 -4.13 -6.91 2.37
CA VAL A 74 -4.49 -5.57 2.83
C VAL A 74 -5.97 -5.58 3.18
N ILE A 75 -6.29 -5.27 4.44
CA ILE A 75 -7.66 -5.25 4.96
C ILE A 75 -7.96 -3.83 5.45
N ILE A 76 -9.04 -3.23 4.93
CA ILE A 76 -9.49 -1.89 5.30
C ILE A 76 -10.87 -1.99 5.94
N LYS A 77 -11.02 -1.39 7.12
CA LYS A 77 -12.29 -1.34 7.86
C LYS A 77 -12.57 0.09 8.27
N SER A 78 -13.85 0.44 8.28
CA SER A 78 -14.33 1.72 8.80
C SER A 78 -15.58 1.46 9.63
N THR A 79 -15.63 2.03 10.81
CA THR A 79 -16.76 1.97 11.74
C THR A 79 -16.67 3.17 12.68
N PRO A 80 -17.61 4.14 12.65
CA PRO A 80 -18.83 4.22 11.84
C PRO A 80 -18.61 4.75 10.40
N GLY A 81 -17.38 5.03 10.00
CA GLY A 81 -17.06 5.60 8.68
C GLY A 81 -17.31 4.66 7.49
N LYS A 82 -17.10 5.17 6.28
CA LYS A 82 -17.05 4.34 5.04
C LYS A 82 -15.61 4.21 4.58
N SER A 83 -15.17 2.96 4.36
CA SER A 83 -13.91 2.71 3.67
C SER A 83 -14.02 3.13 2.21
N ARG A 84 -12.97 3.73 1.65
CA ARG A 84 -12.87 4.05 0.22
C ARG A 84 -11.60 3.45 -0.33
N GLY A 85 -11.68 2.90 -1.54
CA GLY A 85 -10.54 2.42 -2.30
C GLY A 85 -10.64 2.92 -3.73
N LYS A 86 -9.52 3.33 -4.31
CA LYS A 86 -9.43 3.71 -5.72
C LYS A 86 -8.15 3.12 -6.32
N PHE A 87 -8.35 2.32 -7.35
CA PHE A 87 -7.26 1.79 -8.16
C PHE A 87 -6.98 2.72 -9.34
N TYR A 88 -5.71 3.00 -9.57
CA TYR A 88 -5.18 3.80 -10.65
C TYR A 88 -4.38 2.87 -11.57
N PRO A 89 -4.85 2.57 -12.80
CA PRO A 89 -4.08 1.77 -13.74
C PRO A 89 -2.82 2.52 -14.21
N PRO A 90 -1.84 1.85 -14.84
CA PRO A 90 -0.56 2.46 -15.18
C PRO A 90 -0.76 3.67 -16.10
N GLY A 91 -0.11 4.79 -15.76
CA GLY A 91 -0.22 6.05 -16.52
C GLY A 91 -1.45 6.89 -16.17
N ALA A 92 -2.32 6.45 -15.26
CA ALA A 92 -3.39 7.28 -14.75
C ALA A 92 -2.82 8.46 -13.93
N LYS A 93 -3.49 9.61 -14.00
CA LYS A 93 -3.18 10.74 -13.11
C LYS A 93 -3.68 10.42 -11.71
N ILE A 94 -2.76 10.27 -10.77
CA ILE A 94 -3.06 10.09 -9.36
C ILE A 94 -3.32 11.46 -8.75
N THR A 95 -4.40 11.58 -7.98
CA THR A 95 -4.60 12.70 -7.05
C THR A 95 -4.44 12.13 -5.65
N PRO A 96 -3.27 12.29 -5.00
CA PRO A 96 -3.08 11.85 -3.63
C PRO A 96 -4.12 12.52 -2.74
N VAL A 97 -4.85 11.73 -1.95
CA VAL A 97 -5.64 12.26 -0.84
C VAL A 97 -4.61 12.61 0.22
N LYS A 98 -4.39 13.90 0.41
CA LYS A 98 -3.48 14.39 1.43
C LYS A 98 -4.04 14.00 2.81
N PRO A 99 -3.21 13.48 3.73
CA PRO A 99 -3.62 13.23 5.11
C PRO A 99 -4.14 14.50 5.78
#